data_AF-A0A9D5SAG6-F1
#
_entry.id   AF-A0A9D5SAG6-F1
#
_cell.length_a   1.000
_cell.length_b   1.000
_cell.length_c   1.000
_cell.angle_alpha   90.00
_cell.angle_beta   90.00
_cell.angle_gamma   90.00
#
_symmetry.space_group_name_H-M   'P 1'
#
loop_
_entity.id
_entity.type
_entity.pdbx_description
1 polymer ?
#
loop_
_entity_poly.entity_id
_entity_poly.type
_entity_poly.pdbx_seq_one_letter_code
_entity_poly.pdbx_strand_id
1 'polypeptide(L)'
;MAIILQLPYNEANKQIAQGMAEALGGKFMIGDGMPPLPLADLAMRNAILQLQSDARKREFTLHKYDYIWLMKYINEEPKGITLPGIFTAIETFRDYLANQLGINGIGSISLLYNYSKFQFGKFPEWTFTDTKDAGIRLQRVNIVRRFIHIYRQEYYKIATRL
;
A
#
# COMPACT_ATOMS: atom_id res chain seq x y z
N MET A 1 37.51 -4.34 -5.73
CA MET A 1 36.19 -4.18 -6.36
C MET A 1 35.15 -4.76 -5.43
N ALA A 2 34.16 -3.97 -4.99
CA ALA A 2 33.08 -4.49 -4.17
C ALA A 2 31.95 -4.94 -5.09
N ILE A 3 31.64 -6.24 -5.11
CA ILE A 3 30.45 -6.76 -5.78
C ILE A 3 29.29 -6.55 -4.82
N ILE A 4 28.41 -5.60 -5.12
CA ILE A 4 27.21 -5.34 -4.32
C ILE A 4 26.08 -6.17 -4.94
N LEU A 5 25.76 -7.30 -4.32
CA LEU A 5 24.63 -8.14 -4.67
C LEU A 5 23.53 -7.91 -3.62
N GLN A 6 22.38 -7.37 -4.04
CA GLN A 6 21.22 -7.23 -3.18
C GLN A 6 20.42 -8.53 -3.23
N LEU A 7 20.56 -9.37 -2.20
CA LEU A 7 19.78 -10.59 -2.04
C LEU A 7 18.64 -10.37 -1.02
N PRO A 8 17.44 -10.93 -1.25
CA PRO A 8 16.39 -10.97 -0.24
C PRO A 8 16.89 -11.60 1.07
N TYR A 9 16.52 -11.06 2.23
CA TYR A 9 16.86 -11.70 3.50
C TYR A 9 16.02 -12.96 3.72
N ASN A 10 16.64 -14.13 3.54
CA ASN A 10 16.15 -15.43 3.98
C ASN A 10 17.35 -16.30 4.39
N GLU A 11 17.13 -17.37 5.16
CA GLU A 11 18.22 -18.21 5.68
C GLU A 11 19.09 -18.82 4.55
N ALA A 12 18.50 -19.15 3.40
CA ALA A 12 19.25 -19.63 2.24
C ALA A 12 20.20 -18.56 1.69
N ASN A 13 19.74 -17.31 1.55
CA ASN A 13 20.51 -16.19 1.03
C ASN A 13 21.56 -15.70 2.04
N LYS A 14 21.31 -15.87 3.34
CA LYS A 14 22.29 -15.62 4.40
C LYS A 14 23.44 -16.63 4.32
N GLN A 15 23.15 -17.91 4.12
CA GLN A 15 24.17 -18.94 3.91
C GLN A 15 24.95 -18.71 2.61
N ILE A 16 24.27 -18.31 1.53
CA ILE A 16 24.93 -17.95 0.25
C ILE A 16 25.85 -16.74 0.42
N ALA A 17 25.39 -15.69 1.11
CA ALA A 17 26.18 -14.50 1.37
C ALA A 17 27.40 -14.80 2.25
N GLN A 18 27.27 -15.68 3.25
CA GLN A 18 28.38 -16.15 4.07
C GLN A 18 29.39 -16.96 3.25
N GLY A 19 28.93 -17.93 2.46
CA GLY A 19 29.80 -18.72 1.58
C GLY A 19 30.52 -17.88 0.52
N MET A 20 29.87 -16.84 -0.02
CA MET A 20 30.48 -15.90 -0.94
C MET A 20 31.49 -14.95 -0.27
N ALA A 21 31.25 -14.54 0.98
CA ALA A 21 32.19 -13.75 1.78
C ALA A 21 33.51 -14.49 2.02
N GLU A 22 33.40 -15.79 2.33
CA GLU A 22 34.55 -16.67 2.56
C GLU A 22 35.31 -16.96 1.26
N ALA A 23 34.61 -17.17 0.14
CA ALA A 23 35.23 -17.52 -1.14
C ALA A 23 35.87 -16.33 -1.88
N LEU A 24 35.32 -15.12 -1.74
CA LEU A 24 35.70 -13.94 -2.55
C LEU A 24 36.41 -12.84 -1.77
N GLY A 25 36.61 -13.00 -0.46
CA GLY A 25 37.34 -12.04 0.39
C GLY A 25 36.68 -10.66 0.49
N GLY A 26 35.36 -10.58 0.28
CA GLY A 26 34.59 -9.35 0.26
C GLY A 26 33.73 -9.13 1.51
N LYS A 27 33.55 -7.87 1.91
CA LYS A 27 32.65 -7.48 3.01
C LYS A 27 31.24 -7.26 2.47
N PHE A 28 30.31 -8.16 2.78
CA PHE A 28 28.91 -8.06 2.36
C PHE A 28 28.07 -7.41 3.48
N MET A 29 27.41 -6.30 3.17
CA MET A 29 26.50 -5.64 4.12
C MET A 29 25.09 -6.19 3.93
N ILE A 30 24.64 -7.02 4.86
CA ILE A 30 23.23 -7.38 5.03
C ILE A 30 22.60 -6.18 5.74
N GLY A 31 21.81 -5.38 5.01
CA GLY A 31 21.09 -4.26 5.62
C GLY A 31 20.03 -4.77 6.59
N ASP A 32 20.08 -4.29 7.83
CA ASP A 32 19.08 -4.60 8.85
C ASP A 32 17.67 -4.15 8.40
N GLY A 33 16.70 -5.08 8.46
CA GLY A 33 15.41 -4.73 9.05
C GLY A 33 14.14 -4.68 8.19
N MET A 34 14.01 -5.41 7.08
CA MET A 34 12.72 -5.94 6.59
C MET A 34 12.96 -6.85 5.38
N PRO A 35 12.29 -8.02 5.23
CA PRO A 35 12.29 -8.73 3.95
C PRO A 35 11.86 -7.77 2.83
N PRO A 36 12.41 -7.87 1.60
CA PRO A 36 11.94 -7.04 0.51
C PRO A 36 10.44 -7.24 0.36
N LEU A 37 9.69 -6.16 0.54
CA LEU A 37 8.24 -6.16 0.40
C LEU A 37 7.89 -6.75 -0.97
N PRO A 38 6.89 -7.65 -1.05
CA PRO A 38 6.42 -8.12 -2.33
C PRO A 38 6.06 -6.94 -3.26
N LEU A 39 6.13 -7.16 -4.57
CA LEU A 39 5.90 -6.11 -5.58
C LEU A 39 4.60 -5.33 -5.32
N ALA A 40 3.53 -6.05 -4.95
CA ALA A 40 2.24 -5.47 -4.66
C ALA A 40 2.24 -4.54 -3.42
N ASP A 41 3.03 -4.88 -2.40
CA ASP A 41 3.22 -4.10 -1.17
C ASP A 41 4.05 -2.84 -1.40
N LEU A 42 5.11 -2.93 -2.21
CA LEU A 42 5.88 -1.76 -2.63
C LEU A 42 5.02 -0.78 -3.43
N ALA A 43 4.25 -1.30 -4.39
CA ALA A 43 3.30 -0.49 -5.16
C ALA A 43 2.23 0.15 -4.24
N MET A 44 1.73 -0.59 -3.26
CA MET A 44 0.75 -0.09 -2.28
C MET A 44 1.35 1.05 -1.45
N ARG A 45 2.56 0.85 -0.92
CA ARG A 45 3.27 1.86 -0.13
C ARG A 45 3.47 3.13 -0.94
N ASN A 46 4.02 3.02 -2.14
CA ASN A 46 4.29 4.18 -3.00
C ASN A 46 2.98 4.89 -3.38
N ALA A 47 1.92 4.13 -3.69
CA ALA A 47 0.64 4.70 -4.06
C ALA A 47 0.01 5.51 -2.92
N ILE A 48 0.03 4.99 -1.69
CA ILE A 48 -0.50 5.72 -0.53
C ILE A 48 0.36 6.95 -0.20
N LEU A 49 1.69 6.83 -0.24
CA LEU A 49 2.59 7.97 0.02
C LEU A 49 2.41 9.08 -1.02
N GLN A 50 2.24 8.73 -2.30
CA GLN A 50 1.93 9.67 -3.37
C GLN A 50 0.55 10.32 -3.14
N LEU A 51 -0.47 9.53 -2.82
CA LEU A 51 -1.82 10.05 -2.52
C LEU A 51 -1.80 11.07 -1.38
N GLN A 52 -1.05 10.79 -0.30
CA GLN A 52 -0.83 11.73 0.80
C GLN A 52 -0.05 12.99 0.36
N SER A 53 0.94 12.82 -0.52
CA SER A 53 1.74 13.93 -1.06
C SER A 53 0.90 14.89 -1.89
N ASP A 54 0.09 14.35 -2.82
CA ASP A 54 -0.83 15.12 -3.66
C ASP A 54 -1.88 15.87 -2.81
N ALA A 55 -2.40 15.22 -1.76
CA ALA A 55 -3.32 15.86 -0.82
C ALA A 55 -2.65 17.01 -0.04
N ARG A 56 -1.39 16.86 0.37
CA ARG A 56 -0.61 17.95 1.01
C ARG A 56 -0.36 19.11 0.07
N LYS A 57 -0.19 18.85 -1.23
CA LYS A 57 -0.11 19.87 -2.28
C LYS A 57 -1.45 20.54 -2.59
N ARG A 58 -2.51 20.19 -1.85
CA ARG A 58 -3.88 20.71 -1.99
C ARG A 58 -4.52 20.42 -3.35
N GLU A 59 -4.11 19.34 -4.02
CA GLU A 59 -4.76 18.89 -5.27
C GLU A 59 -6.17 18.32 -5.00
N PHE A 60 -6.38 17.79 -3.80
CA PHE A 60 -7.66 17.32 -3.29
C PHE A 60 -7.60 17.18 -1.76
N THR A 61 -8.74 16.99 -1.10
CA THR A 61 -8.78 16.69 0.33
C THR A 61 -8.80 15.18 0.55
N LEU A 62 -7.82 14.67 1.29
CA LEU A 62 -7.75 13.29 1.77
C LEU A 62 -8.04 13.27 3.28
N HIS A 63 -9.17 12.71 3.67
CA HIS A 63 -9.52 12.54 5.07
C HIS A 63 -8.95 11.24 5.63
N LYS A 64 -8.73 11.21 6.94
CA LYS A 64 -8.29 10.00 7.65
C LYS A 64 -9.28 8.84 7.52
N TYR A 65 -10.56 9.11 7.29
CA TYR A 65 -11.57 8.09 7.06
C TYR A 65 -11.62 7.60 5.60
N ASP A 66 -10.94 8.23 4.64
CA ASP A 66 -11.01 7.76 3.25
C ASP A 66 -10.24 6.43 3.05
N TYR A 67 -9.30 6.11 3.95
CA TYR A 67 -8.54 4.86 3.93
C TYR A 67 -9.40 3.61 4.03
N ILE A 68 -10.51 3.67 4.74
CA ILE A 68 -11.40 2.50 4.85
C ILE A 68 -12.12 2.24 3.52
N TRP A 69 -12.27 3.22 2.62
CA TRP A 69 -12.82 2.96 1.27
C TRP A 69 -11.76 2.30 0.39
N LEU A 70 -10.48 2.64 0.56
CA LEU A 70 -9.39 1.92 -0.10
C LEU A 70 -9.38 0.45 0.32
N MET A 71 -9.52 0.17 1.62
CA MET A 71 -9.66 -1.20 2.13
C MET A 71 -10.84 -1.94 1.49
N LYS A 72 -12.02 -1.31 1.45
CA LYS A 72 -13.21 -1.91 0.85
C LYS A 72 -13.01 -2.21 -0.63
N TYR A 73 -12.42 -1.28 -1.38
CA TYR A 73 -12.08 -1.51 -2.79
C TYR A 73 -11.14 -2.70 -2.97
N ILE A 74 -10.10 -2.82 -2.15
CA ILE A 74 -9.16 -3.94 -2.20
C ILE A 74 -9.89 -5.27 -1.98
N ASN A 75 -10.81 -5.31 -1.02
CA ASN A 75 -11.61 -6.49 -0.70
C ASN A 75 -12.72 -6.79 -1.72
N GLU A 76 -12.99 -5.91 -2.69
CA GLU A 76 -13.89 -6.23 -3.80
C GLU A 76 -13.23 -7.13 -4.86
N GLU A 77 -11.95 -7.49 -4.68
CA GLU A 77 -11.15 -8.31 -5.61
C GLU A 77 -11.24 -7.81 -7.05
N PRO A 78 -10.79 -6.56 -7.31
CA PRO A 78 -10.90 -5.96 -8.62
C PRO A 78 -10.11 -6.77 -9.66
N LYS A 79 -10.81 -7.20 -10.71
CA LYS A 79 -10.20 -7.95 -11.82
C LYS A 79 -9.05 -7.16 -12.46
N GLY A 80 -7.94 -7.85 -12.73
CA GLY A 80 -6.79 -7.29 -13.43
C GLY A 80 -5.89 -6.37 -12.59
N ILE A 81 -5.97 -6.46 -11.26
CA ILE A 81 -5.04 -5.78 -10.35
C ILE A 81 -4.52 -6.81 -9.34
N THR A 82 -3.21 -7.01 -9.30
CA THR A 82 -2.56 -7.79 -8.24
C THR A 82 -2.46 -6.92 -7.00
N LEU A 83 -3.11 -7.30 -5.90
CA LEU A 83 -3.13 -6.55 -4.64
C LEU A 83 -2.44 -7.36 -3.52
N PRO A 84 -1.95 -6.70 -2.45
CA PRO A 84 -1.15 -7.37 -1.41
C PRO A 84 -1.93 -8.34 -0.51
N GLY A 85 -3.25 -8.44 -0.67
CA GLY A 85 -4.09 -9.42 0.03
C GLY A 85 -5.50 -8.90 0.31
N ILE A 86 -6.28 -9.72 1.01
CA ILE A 86 -7.63 -9.39 1.49
C ILE A 86 -7.53 -8.98 2.96
N PHE A 87 -8.17 -7.86 3.32
CA PHE A 87 -8.19 -7.32 4.68
C PHE A 87 -9.58 -7.47 5.30
N THR A 88 -9.85 -8.64 5.90
CA THR A 88 -11.17 -8.95 6.47
C THR A 88 -11.57 -8.09 7.68
N ALA A 89 -10.60 -7.40 8.29
CA ALA A 89 -10.80 -6.54 9.45
C ALA A 89 -10.12 -5.17 9.25
N ILE A 90 -10.65 -4.14 9.91
CA ILE A 90 -10.12 -2.77 9.82
C ILE A 90 -8.75 -2.69 10.50
N GLU A 91 -8.59 -3.42 11.60
CA GLU A 91 -7.38 -3.56 12.38
C GLU A 91 -6.25 -4.12 11.52
N THR A 92 -6.52 -5.21 10.78
CA THR A 92 -5.49 -5.85 9.95
C THR A 92 -5.04 -4.93 8.81
N PHE A 93 -5.97 -4.20 8.19
CA PHE A 93 -5.60 -3.19 7.19
C PHE A 93 -4.79 -2.04 7.78
N ARG A 94 -5.20 -1.51 8.92
CA ARG A 94 -4.50 -0.39 9.56
C ARG A 94 -3.09 -0.80 10.00
N ASP A 95 -2.96 -1.97 10.62
CA ASP A 95 -1.67 -2.49 11.09
C ASP A 95 -0.76 -2.85 9.92
N TYR A 96 -1.32 -3.35 8.82
CA TYR A 96 -0.61 -3.51 7.57
C TYR A 96 -0.02 -2.18 7.08
N LEU A 97 -0.84 -1.14 6.93
CA LEU A 97 -0.34 0.15 6.46
C LEU A 97 0.67 0.77 7.44
N ALA A 98 0.39 0.74 8.74
CA ALA A 98 1.21 1.41 9.76
C ALA A 98 2.51 0.65 10.05
N ASN A 99 2.41 -0.65 10.32
CA ASN A 99 3.52 -1.44 10.87
C ASN A 99 4.33 -2.11 9.76
N GLN A 100 3.68 -2.58 8.69
CA GLN A 100 4.39 -3.25 7.59
C GLN A 100 4.88 -2.26 6.53
N LEU A 101 4.04 -1.27 6.15
CA LEU A 101 4.42 -0.30 5.12
C LEU A 101 5.03 1.00 5.68
N GLY A 102 4.99 1.21 7.00
CA GLY A 102 5.51 2.42 7.64
C GLY A 102 4.72 3.68 7.30
N ILE A 103 3.43 3.55 6.96
CA ILE A 103 2.57 4.67 6.58
C ILE A 103 1.98 5.31 7.83
N ASN A 104 2.22 6.61 7.98
CA ASN A 104 1.67 7.41 9.07
C ASN A 104 0.40 8.16 8.65
N GLY A 105 -0.32 8.73 9.63
CA GLY A 105 -1.47 9.60 9.37
C GLY A 105 -2.78 8.86 9.04
N ILE A 106 -2.81 7.54 9.23
CA ILE A 106 -4.03 6.73 9.10
C ILE A 106 -4.96 7.06 10.28
N GLY A 107 -6.28 7.03 10.04
CA GLY A 107 -7.28 7.19 11.10
C GLY A 107 -7.15 6.17 12.23
N SER A 108 -7.78 6.47 13.38
CA SER A 108 -7.95 5.47 14.43
C SER A 108 -8.92 4.38 13.98
N ILE A 109 -8.81 3.18 14.55
CA ILE A 109 -9.72 2.05 14.25
C ILE A 109 -11.18 2.48 14.45
N SER A 110 -11.48 3.17 15.55
CA SER A 110 -12.82 3.68 15.84
C SER A 110 -13.35 4.64 14.76
N LEU A 111 -12.51 5.55 14.24
CA LEU A 111 -12.89 6.46 13.16
C LEU A 111 -13.22 5.68 11.88
N LEU A 112 -12.36 4.73 11.51
CA LEU A 112 -12.54 3.91 10.31
C LEU A 112 -13.81 3.05 10.43
N TYR A 113 -14.04 2.44 11.60
CA TYR A 113 -15.24 1.66 11.89
C TYR A 113 -16.52 2.51 11.80
N ASN A 114 -16.50 3.72 12.37
CA ASN A 114 -17.65 4.60 12.34
C ASN A 114 -18.11 4.94 10.93
N TYR A 115 -17.17 5.14 10.01
CA TYR A 115 -17.52 5.49 8.65
C TYR A 115 -17.75 4.26 7.75
N SER A 116 -17.22 3.07 8.10
CA SER A 116 -17.34 1.86 7.27
C SER A 116 -18.77 1.47 6.94
N LYS A 117 -19.71 1.74 7.84
CA LYS A 117 -21.13 1.42 7.70
C LYS A 117 -21.88 2.30 6.70
N PHE A 118 -21.29 3.38 6.19
CA PHE A 118 -22.01 4.34 5.35
C PHE A 118 -21.89 4.08 3.85
N GLN A 119 -20.96 3.22 3.42
CA GLN A 119 -20.77 2.89 2.01
C GLN A 119 -21.54 1.62 1.63
N PHE A 120 -22.23 1.67 0.49
CA PHE A 120 -22.98 0.55 -0.11
C PHE A 120 -22.70 0.40 -1.62
N GLY A 121 -23.05 -0.77 -2.17
CA GLY A 121 -22.86 -1.11 -3.58
C GLY A 121 -21.45 -1.60 -3.91
N LYS A 122 -21.12 -1.66 -5.21
CA LYS A 122 -19.83 -2.05 -5.76
C LYS A 122 -19.15 -0.88 -6.45
N PHE A 123 -17.83 -0.83 -6.44
CA PHE A 123 -17.10 0.22 -7.12
C PHE A 123 -17.25 0.02 -8.65
N PRO A 124 -17.47 1.09 -9.45
CA PRO A 124 -17.46 2.51 -9.11
C PRO A 124 -18.83 3.11 -8.71
N GLU A 125 -19.87 2.29 -8.57
CA GLU A 125 -21.26 2.69 -8.32
C GLU A 125 -21.58 2.87 -6.83
N TRP A 126 -20.57 3.14 -6.02
CA TRP A 126 -20.74 3.29 -4.58
C TRP A 126 -21.69 4.42 -4.21
N THR A 127 -22.52 4.14 -3.21
CA THR A 127 -23.38 5.13 -2.57
C THR A 127 -22.96 5.35 -1.12
N PHE A 128 -23.26 6.54 -0.59
CA PHE A 128 -22.90 6.93 0.77
C PHE A 128 -24.12 7.54 1.47
N THR A 129 -24.47 7.03 2.65
CA THR A 129 -25.68 7.45 3.39
C THR A 129 -25.44 8.50 4.45
N ASP A 130 -24.19 8.77 4.83
CA ASP A 130 -23.82 9.80 5.81
C ASP A 130 -23.92 11.22 5.26
N THR A 131 -23.97 11.40 3.94
CA THR A 131 -24.03 12.72 3.31
C THR A 131 -24.97 12.77 2.11
N LYS A 132 -25.76 13.85 2.05
CA LYS A 132 -26.60 14.18 0.89
C LYS A 132 -25.83 14.95 -0.19
N ASP A 133 -24.63 15.44 0.12
CA ASP A 133 -23.79 16.21 -0.82
C ASP A 133 -23.19 15.31 -1.92
N ALA A 134 -23.56 15.59 -3.18
CA ALA A 134 -23.07 14.86 -4.34
C ALA A 134 -21.56 15.06 -4.59
N GLY A 135 -21.02 16.24 -4.27
CA GLY A 135 -19.60 16.56 -4.40
C GLY A 135 -18.74 15.72 -3.46
N ILE A 136 -19.17 15.55 -2.21
CA ILE A 136 -18.46 14.70 -1.23
C ILE A 136 -18.49 13.23 -1.68
N ARG A 137 -19.63 12.73 -2.17
CA ARG A 137 -19.72 11.36 -2.70
C ARG A 137 -18.79 11.15 -3.89
N LEU A 138 -18.81 12.08 -4.85
CA LEU A 138 -17.95 12.04 -6.02
C LEU A 138 -16.46 12.11 -5.64
N GLN A 139 -16.10 12.95 -4.67
CA GLN A 139 -14.75 13.05 -4.14
C GLN A 139 -14.25 11.71 -3.61
N ARG A 140 -15.05 11.00 -2.79
CA ARG A 140 -14.69 9.69 -2.24
C ARG A 140 -14.42 8.65 -3.31
N VAL A 141 -15.27 8.59 -4.34
CA VAL A 141 -15.05 7.71 -5.51
C VAL A 141 -13.79 8.10 -6.26
N ASN A 142 -13.55 9.41 -6.43
CA ASN A 142 -12.37 9.92 -7.13
C ASN A 142 -11.05 9.64 -6.37
N ILE A 143 -11.07 9.63 -5.04
CA ILE A 143 -9.91 9.23 -4.23
C ILE A 143 -9.53 7.78 -4.56
N VAL A 144 -10.51 6.88 -4.63
CA VAL A 144 -10.27 5.47 -4.98
C VAL A 144 -9.79 5.33 -6.44
N ARG A 145 -10.40 6.07 -7.39
CA ARG A 145 -9.91 6.11 -8.78
C ARG A 145 -8.46 6.57 -8.87
N ARG A 146 -8.11 7.63 -8.14
CA ARG A 146 -6.73 8.17 -8.11
C ARG A 146 -5.77 7.16 -7.51
N PHE A 147 -6.14 6.51 -6.40
CA PHE A 147 -5.36 5.42 -5.81
C PHE A 147 -5.11 4.30 -6.83
N ILE A 148 -6.13 3.80 -7.53
CA ILE A 148 -6.00 2.74 -8.54
C ILE A 148 -5.03 3.16 -9.66
N HIS A 149 -5.17 4.39 -10.14
CA HIS A 149 -4.31 4.92 -11.18
C HIS A 149 -2.84 4.94 -10.73
N ILE A 150 -2.56 5.52 -9.57
CA ILE A 150 -1.20 5.60 -9.02
C ILE A 150 -0.65 4.19 -8.75
N TYR A 151 -1.45 3.31 -8.14
CA TYR A 151 -1.06 1.94 -7.83
C TYR A 151 -0.60 1.18 -9.07
N ARG A 152 -1.37 1.25 -10.17
CA ARG A 152 -0.99 0.60 -11.43
C ARG A 152 0.31 1.16 -11.98
N GLN A 153 0.49 2.48 -11.97
CA GLN A 153 1.72 3.11 -12.43
C GLN A 153 2.93 2.64 -11.62
N GLU A 154 2.82 2.64 -10.29
CA GLU A 154 3.89 2.17 -9.41
C GLU A 154 4.15 0.67 -9.57
N TYR A 155 3.12 -0.15 -9.68
CA TYR A 155 3.26 -1.60 -9.91
C TYR A 155 4.02 -1.89 -11.21
N TYR A 156 3.60 -1.32 -12.34
CA TYR A 156 4.29 -1.53 -13.62
C TYR A 156 5.70 -0.97 -13.64
N LYS A 157 5.91 0.21 -13.04
CA LYS A 157 7.22 0.83 -12.92
C LYS A 157 8.20 -0.03 -12.13
N ILE A 158 7.75 -0.70 -11.07
CA ILE A 158 8.62 -1.60 -10.29
C ILE A 158 8.79 -2.92 -11.05
N ALA A 159 7.71 -3.48 -11.62
CA ALA A 159 7.75 -4.75 -12.35
C ALA A 159 8.68 -4.73 -13.57
N THR A 160 8.81 -3.59 -14.25
CA THR A 160 9.66 -3.41 -15.43
C THR A 160 11.12 -3.08 -15.12
N ARG A 161 11.44 -2.82 -13.84
CA ARG A 161 12.80 -2.52 -13.36
C ARG A 161 13.50 -3.73 -12.71
N LEU A 162 12.75 -4.82 -12.49
CA LEU A 162 13.23 -6.11 -12.00
C LEU A 162 13.55 -7.01 -13.19
#